data_AF-A0A3B8ZHS1-F1
#
_entry.id   AF-A0A3B8ZHS1-F1
#
_cell.length_a   1.000
_cell.length_b   1.000
_cell.length_c   1.000
_cell.angle_alpha   90.00
_cell.angle_beta   90.00
_cell.angle_gamma   90.00
#
_symmetry.space_group_name_H-M   'P 1'
#
loop_
_entity.id
_entity.type
_entity.pdbx_description
1 polymer ?
#
loop_
_entity_poly.entity_id
_entity_poly.type
_entity_poly.pdbx_seq_one_letter_code
_entity_poly.pdbx_strand_id
1 'polypeptide(L)'
;MTPAQVIDLLKPELGSDFKYHQTKNYVIAYNTSDIYAQWIGQLFERLYRGFNNYWNTRRVRLTKPRFPLVAVVFSDKQSYLMHAKRDIGDSASSMIGYYNMNTNRMFMYDLTGVDGLVPASQKVTSQAVINQILSRPEAERTVATIVHEAVHQLAFNSGLQVRLADNPLWLSEGLAMFFEAPDLQSPQGWKIGNVNYHNFYLLAVYLPTR
;
A
#
# COMPACT_ATOMS: atom_id res chain seq x y z
N MET A 1 -6.15 20.63 6.30
CA MET A 1 -6.57 19.51 7.14
C MET A 1 -5.36 18.96 7.84
N THR A 2 -5.34 19.12 9.16
CA THR A 2 -4.38 18.46 10.05
C THR A 2 -4.72 16.97 10.17
N PRO A 3 -3.82 16.12 10.70
CA PRO A 3 -4.15 14.72 10.99
C PRO A 3 -5.42 14.55 11.83
N ALA A 4 -5.60 15.39 12.86
CA ALA A 4 -6.80 15.37 13.71
C ALA A 4 -8.07 15.64 12.90
N GLN A 5 -8.06 16.66 12.02
CA GLN A 5 -9.19 16.97 11.15
C GLN A 5 -9.50 15.83 10.17
N VAL A 6 -8.47 15.16 9.64
CA VAL A 6 -8.68 13.98 8.78
C VAL A 6 -9.34 12.85 9.56
N ILE A 7 -8.88 12.57 10.78
CA ILE A 7 -9.48 11.54 11.64
C ILE A 7 -10.94 11.84 11.96
N ASP A 8 -11.27 13.09 12.28
CA ASP A 8 -12.64 13.47 12.61
C ASP A 8 -13.60 13.30 11.42
N LEU A 9 -13.10 13.44 10.19
CA LEU A 9 -13.87 13.12 8.97
C LEU A 9 -14.05 11.61 8.75
N LEU A 10 -13.07 10.79 9.17
CA LEU A 10 -13.12 9.33 8.98
C LEU A 10 -13.99 8.62 10.02
N LYS A 11 -14.07 9.13 11.25
CA LYS A 11 -14.87 8.54 12.35
C LYS A 11 -16.33 8.21 11.97
N PRO A 12 -17.13 9.15 11.43
CA PRO A 12 -18.52 8.85 11.07
C PRO A 12 -18.63 7.90 9.87
N GLU A 13 -17.60 7.80 9.04
CA GLU A 13 -17.60 6.98 7.82
C GLU A 13 -17.25 5.51 8.11
N LEU A 14 -16.25 5.28 8.96
CA LEU A 14 -15.69 3.94 9.23
C LEU A 14 -16.31 3.25 10.45
N GLY A 15 -16.96 4.01 11.34
CA GLY A 15 -17.57 3.48 12.57
C GLY A 15 -16.62 3.41 13.76
N SER A 16 -17.16 2.97 14.90
CA SER A 16 -16.47 2.99 16.21
C SER A 16 -15.34 1.98 16.35
N ASP A 17 -15.34 0.93 15.54
CA ASP A 17 -14.38 -0.18 15.65
C ASP A 17 -13.00 0.19 15.07
N PHE A 18 -12.93 1.30 14.34
CA PHE A 18 -11.70 1.84 13.78
C PHE A 18 -10.94 2.68 14.80
N LYS A 19 -9.67 2.33 14.99
CA LYS A 19 -8.63 3.12 15.63
C LYS A 19 -7.83 3.90 14.59
N TYR A 20 -7.00 4.83 15.05
CA TYR A 20 -6.23 5.73 14.19
C TYR A 20 -4.78 5.82 14.65
N HIS A 21 -3.87 5.49 13.76
CA HIS A 21 -2.42 5.63 13.95
C HIS A 21 -1.90 6.73 13.04
N GLN A 22 -1.27 7.75 13.62
CA GLN A 22 -0.69 8.86 12.87
C GLN A 22 0.82 8.65 12.71
N THR A 23 1.32 8.93 11.51
CA THR A 23 2.75 9.00 11.21
C THR A 23 3.11 10.43 10.80
N LYS A 24 4.33 10.64 10.29
CA LYS A 24 4.78 11.96 9.81
C LYS A 24 3.95 12.45 8.61
N ASN A 25 3.61 11.55 7.70
CA ASN A 25 2.95 11.85 6.43
C ASN A 25 1.60 11.15 6.25
N TYR A 26 1.22 10.21 7.12
CA TYR A 26 0.02 9.38 6.98
C TYR A 26 -0.90 9.42 8.20
N VAL A 27 -2.18 9.14 7.94
CA VAL A 27 -3.16 8.66 8.91
C VAL A 27 -3.57 7.26 8.48
N ILE A 28 -3.35 6.29 9.36
CA ILE A 28 -3.76 4.90 9.19
C ILE A 28 -5.01 4.69 10.03
N ALA A 29 -6.17 4.54 9.40
CA ALA A 29 -7.39 4.10 10.07
C ALA A 29 -7.45 2.57 10.02
N TYR A 30 -7.66 1.90 11.14
CA TYR A 30 -7.60 0.45 11.18
C TYR A 30 -8.51 -0.16 12.25
N ASN A 31 -9.08 -1.34 11.98
CA ASN A 31 -9.78 -2.15 12.99
C ASN A 31 -9.06 -3.50 13.26
N THR A 32 -7.78 -3.59 12.86
CA THR A 32 -6.89 -4.72 13.18
C THR A 32 -5.98 -4.45 14.40
N SER A 33 -4.94 -5.25 14.60
CA SER A 33 -3.95 -5.08 15.66
C SER A 33 -3.16 -3.77 15.52
N ASP A 34 -2.84 -3.14 16.66
CA ASP A 34 -2.01 -1.92 16.70
C ASP A 34 -0.60 -2.17 16.13
N ILE A 35 -0.07 -3.38 16.30
CA ILE A 35 1.25 -3.79 15.79
C ILE A 35 1.26 -3.78 14.26
N TYR A 36 0.21 -4.33 13.62
CA TYR A 36 0.10 -4.34 12.16
C TYR A 36 -0.10 -2.94 11.58
N ALA A 37 -0.95 -2.12 12.22
CA ALA A 37 -1.15 -0.73 11.80
C ALA A 37 0.14 0.11 11.86
N GLN A 38 0.95 -0.09 12.92
CA GLN A 38 2.27 0.53 13.03
C GLN A 38 3.23 0.03 11.94
N TRP A 39 3.21 -1.28 11.65
CA TRP A 39 4.04 -1.86 10.59
C TRP A 39 3.71 -1.26 9.21
N ILE A 40 2.43 -1.14 8.87
CA ILE A 40 1.97 -0.48 7.64
C ILE A 40 2.40 0.99 7.59
N GLY A 41 2.23 1.72 8.70
CA GLY A 41 2.70 3.10 8.81
C GLY A 41 4.20 3.22 8.51
N GLN A 42 5.02 2.32 9.06
CA GLN A 42 6.46 2.28 8.79
C GLN A 42 6.79 1.92 7.35
N LEU A 43 6.08 0.96 6.75
CA LEU A 43 6.23 0.59 5.34
C LEU A 43 5.98 1.79 4.43
N PHE A 44 4.87 2.50 4.62
CA PHE A 44 4.53 3.68 3.82
C PHE A 44 5.49 4.85 4.05
N GLU A 45 5.97 5.05 5.28
CA GLU A 45 6.99 6.07 5.54
C GLU A 45 8.35 5.72 4.89
N ARG A 46 8.72 4.44 4.83
CA ARG A 46 9.90 3.98 4.09
C ARG A 46 9.74 4.23 2.60
N LEU A 47 8.58 3.88 2.03
CA LEU A 47 8.26 4.13 0.62
C LEU A 47 8.27 5.62 0.30
N TYR A 48 7.61 6.45 1.11
CA TYR A 48 7.60 7.91 0.96
C TYR A 48 9.02 8.47 0.87
N ARG A 49 9.93 8.07 1.78
CA ARG A 49 11.33 8.50 1.75
C ARG A 49 12.05 8.03 0.49
N GLY A 50 11.92 6.75 0.15
CA GLY A 50 12.55 6.17 -1.06
C GLY A 50 12.10 6.88 -2.33
N PHE A 51 10.79 7.06 -2.50
CA PHE A 51 10.17 7.76 -3.61
C PHE A 51 10.71 9.18 -3.75
N ASN A 52 10.68 9.97 -2.68
CA ASN A 52 11.17 11.35 -2.71
C ASN A 52 12.67 11.42 -3.01
N ASN A 53 13.48 10.55 -2.40
CA ASN A 53 14.92 10.52 -2.62
C ASN A 53 15.27 10.19 -4.09
N TYR A 54 14.56 9.24 -4.71
CA TYR A 54 14.79 8.84 -6.10
C TYR A 54 14.56 9.99 -7.08
N TRP A 55 13.48 10.75 -6.90
CA TRP A 55 13.14 11.87 -7.78
C TRP A 55 14.02 13.09 -7.51
N ASN A 56 14.32 13.38 -6.24
CA ASN A 56 15.21 14.48 -5.87
C ASN A 56 16.64 14.31 -6.42
N THR A 57 17.18 13.09 -6.36
CA THR A 57 18.50 12.79 -6.95
C THR A 57 18.54 12.98 -8.46
N ARG A 58 17.38 12.88 -9.13
CA ARG A 58 17.20 13.14 -10.58
C ARG A 58 16.74 14.55 -10.90
N ARG A 59 16.77 15.46 -9.91
CA ARG A 59 16.38 16.88 -10.05
C ARG A 59 14.92 17.10 -10.47
N VAL A 60 14.06 16.08 -10.32
CA VAL A 60 12.61 16.22 -10.45
C VAL A 60 12.08 16.75 -9.12
N ARG A 61 11.47 17.94 -9.14
CA ARG A 61 10.94 18.58 -7.94
C ARG A 61 9.55 18.04 -7.63
N LEU A 62 9.45 17.27 -6.55
CA LEU A 62 8.16 16.85 -6.01
C LEU A 62 7.59 17.91 -5.07
N THR A 63 6.28 18.03 -5.08
CA THR A 63 5.52 18.85 -4.13
C THR A 63 5.16 18.00 -2.92
N LYS A 64 5.24 18.56 -1.70
CA LYS A 64 4.78 17.86 -0.50
C LYS A 64 3.23 17.75 -0.54
N PRO A 65 2.64 16.60 -0.20
CA PRO A 65 1.19 16.49 -0.04
C PRO A 65 0.65 17.55 0.91
N ARG A 66 -0.43 18.24 0.49
CA ARG A 66 -1.07 19.31 1.27
C ARG A 66 -1.68 18.80 2.58
N PHE A 67 -2.11 17.55 2.59
CA PHE A 67 -2.74 16.87 3.73
C PHE A 67 -2.05 15.52 3.97
N PRO A 68 -2.17 14.94 5.18
CA PRO A 68 -1.76 13.57 5.42
C PRO A 68 -2.41 12.61 4.42
N LEU A 69 -1.62 11.68 3.91
CA LEU A 69 -2.11 10.59 3.08
C LEU A 69 -2.88 9.59 3.97
N VAL A 70 -3.90 8.94 3.43
CA VAL A 70 -4.80 8.10 4.22
C VAL A 70 -4.73 6.67 3.74
N ALA A 71 -4.63 5.75 4.69
CA ALA A 71 -4.81 4.32 4.47
C ALA A 71 -5.83 3.75 5.46
N VAL A 72 -6.68 2.87 4.97
CA VAL A 72 -7.73 2.17 5.71
C VAL A 72 -7.41 0.68 5.70
N VAL A 73 -7.21 0.09 6.88
CA VAL A 73 -6.76 -1.29 7.06
C VAL A 73 -7.85 -2.09 7.79
N PHE A 74 -8.50 -2.98 7.06
CA PHE A 74 -9.50 -3.90 7.61
C PHE A 74 -8.84 -5.08 8.33
N SER A 75 -9.50 -5.62 9.35
CA SER A 75 -9.10 -6.83 10.08
C SER A 75 -9.07 -8.08 9.23
N ASP A 76 -9.97 -8.16 8.24
CA ASP A 76 -10.23 -9.37 7.49
C ASP A 76 -10.67 -9.06 6.06
N LYS A 77 -10.54 -10.08 5.20
CA LYS A 77 -10.88 -9.98 3.77
C LYS A 77 -12.37 -9.71 3.55
N GLN A 78 -13.26 -10.26 4.36
CA GLN A 78 -14.71 -10.13 4.16
C GLN A 78 -15.16 -8.68 4.35
N SER A 79 -14.74 -8.05 5.46
CA SER A 79 -14.98 -6.64 5.75
C SER A 79 -14.43 -5.72 4.66
N TYR A 80 -13.21 -6.01 4.19
CA TYR A 80 -12.62 -5.29 3.06
C TYR A 80 -13.43 -5.45 1.77
N LEU A 81 -13.85 -6.67 1.40
CA LEU A 81 -14.62 -6.91 0.19
C LEU A 81 -16.00 -6.25 0.24
N MET A 82 -16.66 -6.23 1.40
CA MET A 82 -17.93 -5.53 1.58
C MET A 82 -17.78 -4.02 1.32
N HIS A 83 -16.66 -3.44 1.73
CA HIS A 83 -16.34 -2.04 1.44
C HIS A 83 -15.99 -1.85 -0.03
N ALA A 84 -15.03 -2.62 -0.55
CA ALA A 84 -14.49 -2.51 -1.89
C ALA A 84 -15.55 -2.73 -2.99
N LYS A 85 -16.53 -3.60 -2.76
CA LYS A 85 -17.64 -3.82 -3.70
C LYS A 85 -18.42 -2.53 -4.01
N ARG A 86 -18.48 -1.59 -3.07
CA ARG A 86 -19.16 -0.29 -3.25
C ARG A 86 -18.35 0.66 -4.12
N ASP A 87 -17.02 0.54 -4.10
CA ASP A 87 -16.10 1.48 -4.74
C ASP A 87 -15.70 1.04 -6.15
N ILE A 88 -15.37 -0.25 -6.32
CA ILE A 88 -14.75 -0.79 -7.54
C ILE A 88 -15.49 -2.01 -8.12
N GLY A 89 -16.68 -2.34 -7.58
CA GLY A 89 -17.52 -3.44 -8.08
C GLY A 89 -16.88 -4.82 -7.90
N ASP A 90 -17.19 -5.75 -8.79
CA ASP A 90 -16.76 -7.16 -8.68
C ASP A 90 -15.25 -7.37 -8.91
N SER A 91 -14.55 -6.37 -9.44
CA SER A 91 -13.08 -6.32 -9.58
C SER A 91 -12.35 -6.34 -8.24
N ALA A 92 -13.03 -6.08 -7.12
CA ALA A 92 -12.46 -6.11 -5.77
C ALA A 92 -12.01 -7.51 -5.30
N SER A 93 -12.62 -8.58 -5.83
CA SER A 93 -12.53 -9.93 -5.26
C SER A 93 -11.11 -10.54 -5.30
N SER A 94 -10.28 -10.10 -6.24
CA SER A 94 -8.90 -10.57 -6.44
C SER A 94 -7.84 -9.62 -5.86
N MET A 95 -8.21 -8.39 -5.49
CA MET A 95 -7.26 -7.38 -5.01
C MET A 95 -7.15 -7.42 -3.48
N ILE A 96 -5.92 -7.39 -3.01
CA ILE A 96 -5.54 -7.39 -1.58
C ILE A 96 -5.46 -5.99 -0.96
N GLY A 97 -5.46 -4.99 -1.83
CA GLY A 97 -5.62 -3.58 -1.54
C GLY A 97 -5.73 -2.82 -2.85
N TYR A 98 -6.23 -1.59 -2.79
CA TYR A 98 -6.35 -0.70 -3.93
C TYR A 98 -6.24 0.76 -3.50
N TYR A 99 -5.77 1.60 -4.41
CA TYR A 99 -5.87 3.04 -4.28
C TYR A 99 -7.17 3.56 -4.92
N ASN A 100 -8.00 4.24 -4.14
CA ASN A 100 -9.19 4.92 -4.66
C ASN A 100 -8.85 6.37 -5.05
N MET A 101 -8.81 6.66 -6.35
CA MET A 101 -8.54 8.00 -6.88
C MET A 101 -9.57 9.06 -6.47
N ASN A 102 -10.83 8.66 -6.27
CA ASN A 102 -11.92 9.57 -5.91
C ASN A 102 -11.78 10.04 -4.47
N THR A 103 -11.57 9.11 -3.53
CA THR A 103 -11.42 9.43 -2.10
C THR A 103 -9.99 9.82 -1.73
N ASN A 104 -9.01 9.51 -2.60
CA ASN A 104 -7.57 9.67 -2.39
C ASN A 104 -7.01 8.79 -1.25
N ARG A 105 -7.55 7.58 -1.10
CA ARG A 105 -7.23 6.70 0.04
C ARG A 105 -6.76 5.34 -0.44
N MET A 106 -5.84 4.78 0.34
CA MET A 106 -5.47 3.38 0.25
C MET A 106 -6.45 2.54 1.06
N PHE A 107 -6.92 1.43 0.50
CA PHE A 107 -7.73 0.44 1.22
C PHE A 107 -7.04 -0.92 1.12
N MET A 108 -6.98 -1.64 2.23
CA MET A 108 -6.36 -2.97 2.31
C MET A 108 -6.87 -3.72 3.53
N TYR A 109 -6.53 -5.00 3.67
CA TYR A 109 -6.79 -5.76 4.90
C TYR A 109 -5.52 -6.35 5.48
N ASP A 110 -5.60 -6.78 6.74
CA ASP A 110 -4.50 -7.37 7.47
C ASP A 110 -4.08 -8.72 6.86
N LEU A 111 -2.89 -8.73 6.28
CA LEU A 111 -2.32 -9.91 5.62
C LEU A 111 -1.88 -11.01 6.60
N THR A 112 -1.71 -10.67 7.87
CA THR A 112 -1.32 -11.63 8.90
C THR A 112 -2.51 -12.43 9.43
N GLY A 113 -3.74 -11.94 9.20
CA GLY A 113 -4.98 -12.66 9.53
C GLY A 113 -5.51 -13.55 8.39
N VAL A 114 -4.78 -13.66 7.28
CA VAL A 114 -5.24 -14.38 6.08
C VAL A 114 -4.95 -15.86 6.22
N ASP A 115 -6.00 -16.66 6.07
CA ASP A 115 -5.90 -18.11 6.01
C ASP A 115 -4.81 -18.54 5.01
N GLY A 116 -3.79 -19.23 5.52
CA GLY A 116 -2.67 -19.76 4.73
C GLY A 116 -1.37 -18.94 4.75
N LEU A 117 -1.39 -17.65 5.09
CA LEU A 117 -0.16 -16.85 5.22
C LEU A 117 0.49 -16.97 6.62
N VAL A 118 -0.33 -17.17 7.64
CA VAL A 118 0.11 -17.35 9.04
C VAL A 118 -0.44 -18.66 9.58
N PRO A 119 0.41 -19.57 10.10
CA PRO A 119 -0.09 -20.76 10.79
C PRO A 119 -0.98 -20.34 11.95
N ALA A 120 -2.14 -20.97 12.13
CA ALA A 120 -3.10 -20.66 13.21
C ALA A 120 -2.50 -20.64 14.63
N SER A 121 -1.30 -21.21 14.83
CA SER A 121 -0.54 -21.20 16.07
C SER A 121 0.34 -19.96 16.30
N GLN A 122 0.59 -19.13 15.27
CA GLN A 122 1.55 -18.03 15.34
C GLN A 122 0.83 -16.71 15.62
N LYS A 123 0.79 -16.31 16.89
CA LYS A 123 0.28 -14.98 17.30
C LYS A 123 1.21 -13.88 16.77
N VAL A 124 0.64 -12.84 16.17
CA VAL A 124 1.37 -11.62 15.82
C VAL A 124 1.68 -10.85 17.10
N THR A 125 2.87 -11.06 17.66
CA THR A 125 3.31 -10.47 18.93
C THR A 125 4.30 -9.33 18.76
N SER A 126 4.88 -9.16 17.58
CA SER A 126 5.88 -8.12 17.29
C SER A 126 6.00 -7.83 15.80
N GLN A 127 6.58 -6.68 15.46
CA GLN A 127 6.89 -6.33 14.06
C GLN A 127 7.91 -7.29 13.42
N ALA A 128 8.81 -7.90 14.21
CA ALA A 128 9.75 -8.89 13.71
C ALA A 128 9.03 -10.13 13.16
N VAL A 129 7.96 -10.58 13.85
CA VAL A 129 7.10 -11.67 13.39
C VAL A 129 6.37 -11.29 12.10
N ILE A 130 5.88 -10.05 11.99
CA ILE A 130 5.25 -9.55 10.75
C ILE A 130 6.26 -9.57 9.58
N ASN A 131 7.48 -9.06 9.80
CA ASN A 131 8.53 -9.10 8.79
C ASN A 131 8.84 -10.54 8.35
N GLN A 132 8.90 -11.48 9.29
CA GLN A 132 9.14 -12.89 8.99
C GLN A 132 8.01 -13.50 8.15
N ILE A 133 6.75 -13.23 8.50
CA ILE A 133 5.57 -13.71 7.76
C ILE A 133 5.58 -13.11 6.35
N LEU A 134 5.80 -11.80 6.24
CA LEU A 134 5.67 -11.08 4.97
C LEU A 134 6.91 -11.17 4.08
N SER A 135 8.01 -11.74 4.57
CA SER A 135 9.18 -12.12 3.75
C SER A 135 9.01 -13.47 3.05
N ARG A 136 7.89 -14.19 3.28
CA ARG A 136 7.60 -15.43 2.56
C ARG A 136 7.21 -15.12 1.11
N PRO A 137 7.58 -15.96 0.12
CA PRO A 137 7.29 -15.70 -1.29
C PRO A 137 5.81 -15.41 -1.59
N GLU A 138 4.90 -16.09 -0.90
CA GLU A 138 3.45 -15.93 -1.07
C GLU A 138 2.95 -14.54 -0.60
N ALA A 139 3.59 -14.00 0.44
CA ALA A 139 3.28 -12.70 1.01
C ALA A 139 4.05 -11.55 0.31
N GLU A 140 5.22 -11.83 -0.27
CA GLU A 140 6.03 -10.83 -0.97
C GLU A 140 5.25 -10.20 -2.14
N ARG A 141 4.57 -11.04 -2.95
CA ARG A 141 3.65 -10.57 -4.00
C ARG A 141 2.59 -9.63 -3.44
N THR A 142 2.10 -9.99 -2.26
CA THR A 142 0.99 -9.29 -1.64
C THR A 142 1.43 -7.90 -1.16
N VAL A 143 2.61 -7.82 -0.54
CA VAL A 143 3.23 -6.54 -0.18
C VAL A 143 3.56 -5.71 -1.43
N ALA A 144 4.04 -6.32 -2.51
CA ALA A 144 4.34 -5.62 -3.75
C ALA A 144 3.10 -4.89 -4.31
N THR A 145 1.93 -5.52 -4.32
CA THR A 145 0.69 -4.84 -4.74
C THR A 145 0.32 -3.68 -3.83
N ILE A 146 0.41 -3.82 -2.50
CA ILE A 146 0.12 -2.71 -1.57
C ILE A 146 1.02 -1.52 -1.87
N VAL A 147 2.27 -1.78 -2.22
CA VAL A 147 3.26 -0.76 -2.55
C VAL A 147 2.95 -0.15 -3.91
N HIS A 148 2.63 -0.95 -4.91
CA HIS A 148 2.19 -0.50 -6.23
C HIS A 148 1.09 0.56 -6.11
N GLU A 149 0.04 0.23 -5.36
CA GLU A 149 -1.08 1.13 -5.11
C GLU A 149 -0.67 2.37 -4.30
N ALA A 150 0.21 2.22 -3.30
CA ALA A 150 0.72 3.34 -2.53
C ALA A 150 1.60 4.29 -3.37
N VAL A 151 2.26 3.78 -4.42
CA VAL A 151 3.01 4.60 -5.38
C VAL A 151 2.05 5.46 -6.20
N HIS A 152 0.90 4.95 -6.63
CA HIS A 152 -0.14 5.79 -7.24
C HIS A 152 -0.54 6.92 -6.31
N GLN A 153 -0.85 6.62 -5.04
CA GLN A 153 -1.20 7.65 -4.06
C GLN A 153 -0.08 8.71 -3.94
N LEU A 154 1.18 8.30 -3.86
CA LEU A 154 2.31 9.25 -3.80
C LEU A 154 2.42 10.09 -5.07
N ALA A 155 2.36 9.48 -6.25
CA ALA A 155 2.51 10.17 -7.53
C ALA A 155 1.42 11.24 -7.72
N PHE A 156 0.17 10.91 -7.42
CA PHE A 156 -0.97 11.82 -7.52
C PHE A 156 -1.01 12.93 -6.46
N ASN A 157 -0.28 12.78 -5.36
CA ASN A 157 -0.22 13.79 -4.28
C ASN A 157 1.11 14.54 -4.21
N SER A 158 2.04 14.24 -5.12
CA SER A 158 3.36 14.87 -5.18
C SER A 158 3.58 15.78 -6.39
N GLY A 159 2.55 15.97 -7.22
CA GLY A 159 2.66 16.74 -8.46
C GLY A 159 3.42 16.03 -9.58
N LEU A 160 3.80 14.76 -9.38
CA LEU A 160 4.39 13.93 -10.44
C LEU A 160 3.33 13.53 -11.48
N GLN A 161 2.14 13.20 -11.00
CA GLN A 161 0.95 12.93 -11.81
C GLN A 161 -0.21 13.78 -11.30
N VAL A 162 -1.19 14.04 -12.18
CA VAL A 162 -2.38 14.84 -11.82
C VAL A 162 -3.54 13.91 -11.52
N ARG A 163 -4.04 13.91 -10.29
CA ARG A 163 -5.17 13.05 -9.88
C ARG A 163 -6.42 13.39 -10.72
N LEU A 164 -7.13 12.36 -11.17
CA LEU A 164 -8.35 12.44 -12.01
C LEU A 164 -8.14 13.02 -13.42
N ALA A 165 -6.90 13.26 -13.84
CA ALA A 165 -6.59 13.59 -15.23
C ALA A 165 -6.29 12.32 -16.06
N ASP A 166 -6.30 12.48 -17.38
CA ASP A 166 -5.94 11.44 -18.34
C ASP A 166 -4.42 11.21 -18.37
N ASN A 167 -3.90 10.62 -17.29
CA ASN A 167 -2.51 10.19 -17.22
C ASN A 167 -2.30 9.01 -18.19
N PRO A 168 -1.25 9.01 -19.03
CA PRO A 168 -0.99 7.88 -19.90
C PRO A 168 -0.85 6.59 -19.09
N LEU A 169 -1.67 5.59 -19.39
CA LEU A 169 -1.77 4.35 -18.60
C LEU A 169 -0.40 3.67 -18.46
N TRP A 170 0.35 3.54 -19.55
CA TRP A 170 1.67 2.92 -19.56
C TRP A 170 2.64 3.60 -18.58
N LEU A 171 2.56 4.92 -18.43
CA LEU A 171 3.41 5.70 -17.54
C LEU A 171 2.99 5.52 -16.09
N SER A 172 1.67 5.54 -15.83
CA SER A 172 1.12 5.37 -14.47
C SER A 172 1.42 4.00 -13.90
N GLU A 173 1.08 2.94 -14.65
CA GLU A 173 1.30 1.56 -14.24
C GLU A 173 2.79 1.21 -14.25
N GLY A 174 3.53 1.67 -15.26
CA GLY A 174 4.96 1.47 -15.36
C GLY A 174 5.72 2.10 -14.20
N LEU A 175 5.28 3.28 -13.75
CA LEU A 175 5.82 3.93 -12.57
C LEU A 175 5.56 3.11 -11.31
N ALA A 176 4.33 2.66 -11.08
CA ALA A 176 4.00 1.85 -9.92
C ALA A 176 4.80 0.53 -9.91
N MET A 177 4.87 -0.17 -11.04
CA MET A 177 5.69 -1.38 -11.20
C MET A 177 7.18 -1.13 -10.95
N PHE A 178 7.71 0.03 -11.35
CA PHE A 178 9.11 0.35 -11.13
C PHE A 178 9.49 0.50 -9.64
N PHE A 179 8.51 0.82 -8.79
CA PHE A 179 8.70 0.97 -7.35
C PHE A 179 8.17 -0.21 -6.52
N GLU A 180 7.32 -1.08 -7.07
CA GLU A 180 6.54 -2.06 -6.30
C GLU A 180 7.37 -3.14 -5.60
N ALA A 181 8.53 -3.51 -6.16
CA ALA A 181 9.37 -4.60 -5.65
C ALA A 181 10.13 -4.15 -4.39
N PRO A 182 9.70 -4.53 -3.17
CA PRO A 182 10.36 -4.08 -1.95
C PRO A 182 11.66 -4.85 -1.73
N ASP A 183 12.64 -4.24 -1.08
CA ASP A 183 13.68 -4.97 -0.35
C ASP A 183 13.31 -4.94 1.14
N LEU A 184 12.46 -5.89 1.57
CA LEU A 184 11.96 -5.95 2.95
C LEU A 184 13.07 -6.26 3.96
N GLN A 185 14.13 -6.94 3.51
CA GLN A 185 15.24 -7.38 4.36
C GLN A 185 16.35 -6.34 4.47
N SER A 186 16.49 -5.42 3.52
CA SER A 186 17.53 -4.39 3.58
C SER A 186 17.26 -3.35 4.69
N PRO A 187 18.19 -3.20 5.66
CA PRO A 187 18.19 -2.07 6.59
C PRO A 187 18.47 -0.74 5.87
N GLN A 188 19.16 -0.78 4.73
CA GLN A 188 19.55 0.40 3.95
C GLN A 188 18.41 0.98 3.09
N GLY A 189 17.31 0.25 2.93
CA GLY A 189 16.06 0.81 2.44
C GLY A 189 15.53 0.19 1.15
N TRP A 190 14.66 0.96 0.49
CA TRP A 190 13.89 0.57 -0.68
C TRP A 190 14.80 0.50 -1.93
N LYS A 191 15.07 -0.69 -2.47
CA LYS A 191 15.79 -0.83 -3.74
C LYS A 191 14.83 -0.66 -4.92
N ILE A 192 14.74 0.58 -5.38
CA ILE A 192 13.87 0.98 -6.49
C ILE A 192 14.39 0.39 -7.80
N GLY A 193 13.49 -0.13 -8.64
CA GLY A 193 13.82 -0.70 -9.95
C GLY A 193 14.26 -2.17 -9.91
N ASN A 194 14.12 -2.86 -8.78
CA ASN A 194 14.31 -4.30 -8.71
C ASN A 194 13.27 -5.03 -9.58
N VAL A 195 13.68 -6.15 -10.17
CA VAL A 195 12.77 -7.00 -10.93
C VAL A 195 11.80 -7.69 -9.99
N ASN A 196 10.50 -7.50 -10.23
CA ASN A 196 9.47 -8.36 -9.66
C ASN A 196 9.49 -9.70 -10.39
N TYR A 197 10.12 -10.73 -9.80
CA TYR A 197 10.31 -12.03 -10.44
C TYR A 197 8.99 -12.77 -10.74
N HIS A 198 7.93 -12.50 -9.99
CA HIS A 198 6.61 -13.05 -10.29
C HIS A 198 6.08 -12.49 -11.61
N ASN A 199 6.12 -11.16 -11.78
CA ASN A 199 5.68 -10.51 -13.02
C ASN A 199 6.59 -10.89 -14.19
N PHE A 200 7.89 -11.04 -13.95
CA PHE A 200 8.84 -11.55 -14.94
C PHE A 200 8.49 -12.98 -15.39
N TYR A 201 8.14 -13.87 -14.46
CA TYR A 201 7.69 -15.23 -14.78
C TYR A 201 6.39 -15.22 -15.59
N LEU A 202 5.40 -14.40 -15.19
CA LEU A 202 4.15 -14.25 -15.94
C LEU A 202 4.40 -13.75 -17.37
N LEU A 203 5.32 -12.79 -17.54
CA LEU A 203 5.75 -12.33 -18.86
C LEU A 203 6.38 -13.48 -19.65
N ALA A 204 7.27 -14.27 -19.05
CA ALA A 204 7.92 -15.40 -19.71
C ALA A 204 6.90 -16.47 -20.18
N VAL A 205 5.86 -16.73 -19.38
CA VAL A 205 4.76 -17.64 -19.76
C VAL A 205 3.87 -17.04 -20.85
N TYR A 206 3.66 -15.72 -20.83
CA TYR A 206 2.84 -15.02 -21.83
C TYR A 206 3.52 -14.93 -23.20
N LEU A 207 4.86 -14.85 -23.22
CA LEU A 207 5.60 -14.75 -24.47
C LEU A 207 5.39 -16.03 -25.31
N PRO A 208 4.98 -15.91 -26.58
CA PRO A 208 4.84 -17.08 -27.43
C PRO A 208 6.20 -17.77 -27.58
N THR A 209 6.22 -19.08 -27.36
CA THR A 209 7.36 -19.92 -27.74
C THR A 209 7.48 -19.87 -29.26
N ARG A 210 8.45 -19.10 -29.76
CA ARG A 210 8.79 -19.05 -31.17
C ARG A 210 9.85 -20.10 -31.48
#